data_AF-A0A2R6D8R7-F1
#
_entry.id   AF-A0A2R6D8R7-F1
#
_cell.length_a   1.000
_cell.length_b   1.000
_cell.length_c   1.000
_cell.angle_alpha   90.00
_cell.angle_beta   90.00
_cell.angle_gamma   90.00
#
_symmetry.space_group_name_H-M   'P 1'
#
loop_
_entity.id
_entity.type
_entity.pdbx_description
1 polymer ?
#
loop_
_entity_poly.entity_id
_entity_poly.type
_entity_poly.pdbx_seq_one_letter_code
_entity_poly.pdbx_strand_id
1 'polypeptide(L)'
;FLGAVPAARLRTLLEPPVGELDDVDGRQAGRTVLFGLLEDALFAPLERRNLQVASHEIERFAWRVGRGRREVGFQQAGAFDDQRPVYERLAAETDLDIHVHAASIPDEPLDGVTFHADAGETVERFWFLTFDGAGDDERTRAPLARQRDDGWYSGFWTYDPDTVADIAARIRAFGR
;
A
#
# COMPACT_ATOMS: atom_id res chain seq x y z
N PHE A 1 -3.85 -16.63 -13.60
CA PHE A 1 -2.61 -17.04 -12.89
C PHE A 1 -1.42 -16.68 -13.78
N LEU A 2 -0.84 -15.48 -13.60
CA LEU A 2 0.18 -14.93 -14.52
C LEU A 2 1.63 -15.04 -14.03
N GLY A 3 1.88 -15.52 -12.80
CA GLY A 3 3.23 -15.92 -12.40
C GLY A 3 3.46 -15.86 -10.89
N ALA A 4 4.55 -16.47 -10.44
CA ALA A 4 5.07 -16.30 -9.09
C ALA A 4 6.44 -15.62 -9.20
N VAL A 5 6.66 -14.54 -8.45
CA VAL A 5 7.95 -13.85 -8.44
C VAL A 5 8.78 -14.36 -7.26
N PRO A 6 10.01 -14.86 -7.50
CA PRO A 6 10.88 -15.31 -6.41
C PRO A 6 11.16 -14.18 -5.41
N ALA A 7 11.01 -14.48 -4.11
CA ALA A 7 11.22 -13.53 -3.02
C ALA A 7 12.57 -12.83 -3.10
N ALA A 8 13.64 -13.56 -3.41
CA ALA A 8 14.99 -13.01 -3.54
C ALA A 8 15.08 -11.93 -4.63
N ARG A 9 14.40 -12.14 -5.77
CA ARG A 9 14.35 -11.17 -6.86
C ARG A 9 13.60 -9.92 -6.42
N LEU A 10 12.44 -10.11 -5.77
CA LEU A 10 11.63 -9.00 -5.27
C LEU A 10 12.34 -8.22 -4.16
N ARG A 11 13.10 -8.89 -3.28
CA ARG A 11 13.91 -8.24 -2.23
C ARG A 11 15.02 -7.38 -2.81
N THR A 12 15.81 -7.89 -3.75
CA THR A 12 16.85 -7.09 -4.42
C THR A 12 16.28 -5.85 -5.11
N LEU A 13 15.05 -5.93 -5.59
CA LEU A 13 14.36 -4.81 -6.25
C LEU A 13 13.75 -3.80 -5.26
N LEU A 14 13.39 -4.28 -4.06
CA LEU A 14 12.83 -3.47 -2.97
C LEU A 14 13.89 -3.05 -1.94
N GLU A 15 15.16 -3.41 -2.15
CA GLU A 15 16.26 -2.94 -1.33
C GLU A 15 16.47 -1.44 -1.59
N PRO A 16 16.48 -0.59 -0.54
CA PRO A 16 16.86 0.80 -0.72
C PRO A 16 18.33 0.83 -1.16
N PRO A 17 18.68 1.47 -2.29
CA PRO A 17 20.06 1.48 -2.75
C PRO A 17 20.91 2.21 -1.71
N VAL A 18 22.00 1.57 -1.29
CA VAL A 18 23.06 2.23 -0.54
C VAL A 18 23.79 3.16 -1.51
N GLY A 19 23.39 4.44 -1.48
CA GLY A 19 24.11 5.58 -2.06
C GLY A 19 24.29 5.58 -3.59
N GLU A 20 23.43 6.31 -4.31
CA GLU A 20 23.81 7.07 -5.53
C GLU A 20 22.61 7.92 -6.00
N LEU A 21 22.80 9.23 -6.12
CA LEU A 21 21.71 10.21 -6.22
C LEU A 21 21.29 10.59 -7.66
N ASP A 22 22.00 10.21 -8.72
CA ASP A 22 21.94 11.04 -9.96
C ASP A 22 21.04 10.61 -11.14
N ASP A 23 20.07 9.70 -10.98
CA ASP A 23 19.03 9.45 -12.00
C ASP A 23 17.67 9.11 -11.36
N VAL A 24 16.99 10.12 -10.82
CA VAL A 24 15.70 9.92 -10.13
C VAL A 24 14.61 9.50 -11.12
N ASP A 25 14.60 10.05 -12.34
CA ASP A 25 13.56 9.81 -13.34
C ASP A 25 13.71 8.47 -14.06
N GLY A 26 14.92 8.06 -14.46
CA GLY A 26 15.17 6.74 -15.05
C GLY A 26 14.89 5.61 -14.06
N ARG A 27 15.23 5.82 -12.77
CA ARG A 27 14.87 4.91 -11.67
C ARG A 27 13.36 4.84 -11.46
N GLN A 28 12.66 5.97 -11.52
CA GLN A 28 11.20 6.06 -11.37
C GLN A 28 10.48 5.29 -12.50
N ALA A 29 10.96 5.44 -13.74
CA ALA A 29 10.44 4.73 -14.89
C ALA A 29 10.68 3.21 -14.76
N GLY A 30 11.90 2.81 -14.39
CA GLY A 30 12.24 1.40 -14.15
C GLY A 30 11.38 0.77 -13.04
N ARG A 31 11.09 1.51 -11.98
CA ARG A 31 10.24 1.07 -10.87
C ARG A 31 8.77 0.99 -11.26
N THR A 32 8.26 1.96 -12.04
CA THR A 32 6.89 1.92 -12.58
C THR A 32 6.68 0.71 -13.49
N VAL A 33 7.62 0.46 -14.42
CA VAL A 33 7.61 -0.73 -15.29
C VAL A 33 7.66 -2.01 -14.47
N LEU A 34 8.54 -2.07 -13.47
CA LEU A 34 8.68 -3.23 -12.59
C LEU A 34 7.39 -3.54 -11.82
N PHE A 35 6.77 -2.52 -11.21
CA PHE A 35 5.51 -2.71 -10.51
C PHE A 35 4.43 -3.17 -11.50
N GLY A 36 4.41 -2.67 -12.73
CA GLY A 36 3.57 -3.21 -13.81
C GLY A 36 3.77 -4.73 -14.05
N LEU A 37 5.00 -5.24 -13.93
CA LEU A 37 5.29 -6.68 -14.05
C LEU A 37 4.83 -7.54 -12.86
N LEU A 38 4.41 -6.92 -11.75
CA LEU A 38 3.87 -7.61 -10.57
C LEU A 38 2.34 -7.76 -10.63
N GLU A 39 1.72 -7.45 -11.77
CA GLU A 39 0.31 -7.71 -12.03
C GLU A 39 -0.03 -9.19 -11.77
N ASP A 40 -0.95 -9.42 -10.83
CA ASP A 40 -1.41 -10.74 -10.40
C ASP A 40 -0.30 -11.69 -9.92
N ALA A 41 0.69 -11.15 -9.23
CA ALA A 41 1.80 -11.90 -8.68
C ALA A 41 1.59 -12.26 -7.20
N LEU A 42 1.75 -13.55 -6.88
CA LEU A 42 2.01 -13.99 -5.51
C LEU A 42 3.48 -13.72 -5.17
N PHE A 43 3.74 -13.16 -4.00
CA PHE A 43 5.09 -13.03 -3.46
C PHE A 43 5.30 -13.89 -2.21
N ALA A 44 6.42 -14.60 -2.22
CA ALA A 44 6.96 -15.36 -1.08
C ALA A 44 7.99 -14.49 -0.32
N PRO A 45 8.41 -14.86 0.90
CA PRO A 45 8.39 -13.97 2.05
C PRO A 45 9.16 -12.65 1.86
N LEU A 46 8.50 -11.52 2.12
CA LEU A 46 9.11 -10.20 2.18
C LEU A 46 9.26 -9.74 3.63
N GLU A 47 10.27 -8.91 3.90
CA GLU A 47 10.39 -8.23 5.19
C GLU A 47 9.55 -6.95 5.18
N ARG A 48 9.23 -6.41 6.36
CA ARG A 48 8.48 -5.16 6.52
C ARG A 48 9.08 -3.99 5.71
N ARG A 49 10.41 -3.87 5.66
CA ARG A 49 11.09 -2.82 4.86
C ARG A 49 10.75 -2.90 3.38
N ASN A 50 10.61 -4.12 2.83
CA ASN A 50 10.27 -4.31 1.43
C ASN A 50 8.82 -3.86 1.16
N LEU A 51 7.89 -4.14 2.08
CA LEU A 51 6.49 -3.69 1.97
C LEU A 51 6.35 -2.17 2.12
N GLN A 52 7.15 -1.53 2.97
CA GLN A 52 7.18 -0.06 3.07
C GLN A 52 7.60 0.57 1.73
N VAL A 53 8.69 0.07 1.14
CA VAL A 53 9.20 0.56 -0.15
C VAL A 53 8.15 0.43 -1.26
N ALA A 54 7.38 -0.67 -1.26
CA ALA A 54 6.32 -0.91 -2.21
C ALA A 54 5.07 -0.06 -1.96
N SER A 55 4.71 0.16 -0.68
CA SER A 55 3.60 1.03 -0.30
C SER A 55 3.86 2.48 -0.71
N HIS A 56 5.10 2.96 -0.54
CA HIS A 56 5.52 4.27 -1.02
C HIS A 56 5.39 4.45 -2.54
N GLU A 57 5.49 3.37 -3.35
CA GLU A 57 5.20 3.51 -4.79
C GLU A 57 3.77 3.74 -5.11
N ILE A 58 2.88 3.01 -4.43
CA ILE A 58 1.46 3.19 -4.67
C ILE A 58 1.02 4.55 -4.14
N GLU A 59 1.61 5.03 -3.04
CA GLU A 59 1.40 6.39 -2.53
C GLU A 59 1.79 7.44 -3.56
N ARG A 60 3.00 7.33 -4.12
CA ARG A 60 3.46 8.25 -5.16
C ARG A 60 2.63 8.13 -6.44
N PHE A 61 2.13 6.94 -6.75
CA PHE A 61 1.21 6.75 -7.86
C PHE A 61 -0.14 7.44 -7.61
N ALA A 62 -0.76 7.21 -6.45
CA ALA A 62 -2.03 7.82 -6.07
C ALA A 62 -1.94 9.35 -6.01
N TRP A 63 -0.83 9.89 -5.49
CA TRP A 63 -0.58 11.34 -5.49
C TRP A 63 -0.55 11.93 -6.91
N ARG A 64 0.05 11.23 -7.89
CA ARG A 64 0.04 11.68 -9.30
C ARG A 64 -1.34 11.65 -9.93
N VAL A 65 -2.19 10.69 -9.53
CA VAL A 65 -3.58 10.64 -10.00
C VAL A 65 -4.41 11.73 -9.33
N GLY A 66 -4.15 11.99 -8.04
CA GLY A 66 -4.70 13.11 -7.28
C GLY A 66 -6.20 13.01 -6.97
N ARG A 67 -6.84 11.88 -7.27
CA ARG A 67 -8.26 11.61 -7.03
C ARG A 67 -8.51 10.10 -6.92
N GLY A 68 -9.67 9.72 -6.39
CA GLY A 68 -10.05 8.33 -6.16
C GLY A 68 -10.05 8.00 -4.67
N ARG A 69 -10.25 6.72 -4.34
CA ARG A 69 -10.35 6.26 -2.96
C ARG A 69 -9.25 5.29 -2.59
N ARG A 70 -8.76 5.41 -1.36
CA ARG A 70 -7.69 4.59 -0.81
C ARG A 70 -8.05 4.03 0.55
N GLU A 71 -7.84 2.73 0.74
CA GLU A 71 -7.91 2.09 2.06
C GLU A 71 -6.49 1.65 2.46
N VAL A 72 -6.02 2.03 3.65
CA VAL A 72 -4.69 1.67 4.18
C VAL A 72 -4.77 1.12 5.59
N GLY A 73 -4.02 0.06 5.87
CA GLY A 73 -3.91 -0.54 7.20
C GLY A 73 -2.59 -0.20 7.90
N PHE A 74 -2.65 0.24 9.16
CA PHE A 74 -1.50 0.45 10.04
C PHE A 74 -1.51 -0.55 11.19
N GLN A 75 -0.53 -1.46 11.18
CA GLN A 75 -0.51 -2.61 12.10
C GLN A 75 0.00 -2.29 13.50
N GLN A 76 0.78 -1.22 13.68
CA GLN A 76 1.32 -0.83 14.98
C GLN A 76 0.70 0.47 15.45
N ALA A 77 0.42 0.55 16.75
CA ALA A 77 0.07 1.81 17.40
C ALA A 77 1.17 2.86 17.12
N GLY A 78 0.77 4.07 16.73
CA GLY A 78 1.69 5.16 16.40
C GLY A 78 2.32 5.08 15.00
N ALA A 79 2.17 3.99 14.25
CA ALA A 79 2.75 3.90 12.90
C ALA A 79 2.12 4.91 11.91
N PHE A 80 0.87 5.33 12.17
CA PHE A 80 0.26 6.43 11.43
C PHE A 80 0.95 7.76 11.74
N ASP A 81 1.32 8.03 12.99
CA ASP A 81 1.94 9.30 13.37
C ASP A 81 3.32 9.49 12.72
N ASP A 82 4.09 8.42 12.54
CA ASP A 82 5.34 8.43 11.77
C ASP A 82 5.11 8.80 10.29
N GLN A 83 3.91 8.57 9.76
CA GLN A 83 3.53 8.87 8.38
C GLN A 83 2.61 10.10 8.28
N ARG A 84 2.20 10.70 9.39
CA ARG A 84 1.23 11.80 9.43
C ARG A 84 1.59 12.94 8.47
N PRO A 85 2.84 13.43 8.37
CA PRO A 85 3.20 14.48 7.42
C PRO A 85 2.95 14.11 5.94
N VAL A 86 3.04 12.82 5.59
CA VAL A 86 2.73 12.33 4.24
C VAL A 86 1.23 12.42 3.98
N TYR A 87 0.41 11.98 4.95
CA TYR A 87 -1.04 11.99 4.83
C TYR A 87 -1.63 13.39 4.89
N GLU A 88 -1.05 14.29 5.70
CA GLU A 88 -1.36 15.73 5.70
C GLU A 88 -1.18 16.32 4.30
N ARG A 89 -0.03 16.05 3.67
CA ARG A 89 0.26 16.54 2.33
C ARG A 89 -0.67 15.92 1.28
N LEU A 90 -0.94 14.62 1.37
CA LEU A 90 -1.88 13.94 0.46
C LEU A 90 -3.27 14.58 0.56
N ALA A 91 -3.80 14.74 1.77
CA ALA A 91 -5.12 15.33 2.00
C ALA A 91 -5.21 16.80 1.57
N ALA A 92 -4.11 17.57 1.72
CA ALA A 92 -4.09 18.98 1.35
C ALA A 92 -3.91 19.22 -0.17
N GLU A 93 -3.17 18.35 -0.86
CA GLU A 93 -2.79 18.56 -2.27
C GLU A 93 -3.61 17.74 -3.27
N THR A 94 -4.51 16.87 -2.81
CA THR A 94 -5.28 15.96 -3.68
C THR A 94 -6.73 15.81 -3.25
N ASP A 95 -7.59 15.39 -4.18
CA ASP A 95 -8.99 15.06 -3.93
C ASP A 95 -9.16 13.56 -3.61
N LEU A 96 -8.21 12.97 -2.86
CA LEU A 96 -8.26 11.57 -2.48
C LEU A 96 -9.22 11.35 -1.29
N ASP A 97 -10.10 10.35 -1.40
CA ASP A 97 -10.88 9.82 -0.28
C ASP A 97 -10.02 8.81 0.49
N ILE A 98 -9.38 9.26 1.58
CA ILE A 98 -8.38 8.47 2.31
C ILE A 98 -9.02 7.82 3.55
N HIS A 99 -8.95 6.50 3.63
CA HIS A 99 -9.40 5.71 4.77
C HIS A 99 -8.25 4.96 5.44
N VAL A 100 -8.03 5.25 6.71
CA VAL A 100 -6.99 4.65 7.55
C VAL A 100 -7.62 3.68 8.53
N HIS A 101 -7.15 2.43 8.54
CA HIS A 101 -7.55 1.39 9.47
C HIS A 101 -6.39 1.13 10.44
N ALA A 102 -6.62 1.24 11.73
CA ALA A 102 -5.58 1.06 12.74
C ALA A 102 -6.12 0.49 14.06
N ALA A 103 -5.24 -0.19 14.80
CA ALA A 103 -5.55 -0.68 16.14
C ALA A 103 -5.79 0.43 17.16
N SER A 104 -5.15 1.58 16.94
CA SER A 104 -5.36 2.80 17.70
C SER A 104 -5.49 3.94 16.72
N ILE A 105 -6.58 4.70 16.83
CA ILE A 105 -6.76 5.96 16.11
C ILE A 105 -5.98 7.05 16.87
N PRO A 106 -5.36 8.02 16.17
CA PRO A 106 -4.74 9.16 16.83
C PRO A 106 -5.77 10.00 17.61
N ASP A 107 -5.32 10.58 18.73
CA ASP A 107 -6.16 11.49 19.54
C ASP A 107 -6.57 12.75 18.76
N GLU A 108 -5.66 13.25 17.92
CA GLU A 108 -5.91 14.38 17.03
C GLU A 108 -6.24 13.86 15.62
N PRO A 109 -7.51 13.98 15.18
CA PRO A 109 -7.91 13.59 13.84
C PRO A 109 -7.23 14.48 12.79
N LEU A 110 -7.07 13.94 11.59
CA LEU A 110 -6.50 14.65 10.46
C LEU A 110 -7.59 14.97 9.45
N ASP A 111 -7.75 16.24 9.09
CA ASP A 111 -8.70 16.67 8.06
C ASP A 111 -8.40 16.01 6.72
N GLY A 112 -9.46 15.57 6.03
CA GLY A 112 -9.35 14.83 4.76
C GLY A 112 -8.94 13.35 4.91
N VAL A 113 -8.83 12.84 6.15
CA VAL A 113 -8.58 11.43 6.42
C VAL A 113 -9.67 10.85 7.33
N THR A 114 -10.27 9.76 6.90
CA THR A 114 -11.25 9.01 7.70
C THR A 114 -10.57 7.87 8.42
N PHE A 115 -10.69 7.81 9.74
CA PHE A 115 -10.12 6.72 10.54
C PHE A 115 -11.17 5.66 10.91
N HIS A 116 -10.77 4.41 10.82
CA HIS A 116 -11.52 3.23 11.24
C HIS A 116 -10.72 2.48 12.30
N ALA A 117 -11.32 2.26 13.46
CA ALA A 117 -10.72 1.47 14.50
C ALA A 117 -10.96 0.00 14.19
N ASP A 118 -9.89 -0.79 14.12
CA ASP A 118 -9.97 -2.24 14.03
C ASP A 118 -9.31 -2.81 15.28
N ALA A 119 -10.01 -3.62 16.07
CA ALA A 119 -9.54 -4.15 17.36
C ALA A 119 -8.40 -5.20 17.25
N GLY A 120 -7.55 -5.06 16.23
CA GLY A 120 -6.37 -5.88 16.02
C GLY A 120 -6.63 -7.18 15.25
N GLU A 121 -7.85 -7.46 14.79
CA GLU A 121 -8.13 -8.73 14.13
C GLU A 121 -7.61 -8.76 12.69
N THR A 122 -7.78 -7.67 11.94
CA THR A 122 -7.40 -7.61 10.51
C THR A 122 -6.10 -6.82 10.33
N VAL A 123 -5.99 -5.61 10.90
CA VAL A 123 -4.81 -4.75 10.76
C VAL A 123 -3.54 -5.35 11.38
N GLU A 124 -3.61 -6.14 12.45
CA GLU A 124 -2.40 -6.81 12.98
C GLU A 124 -1.95 -7.97 12.08
N ARG A 125 -2.88 -8.61 11.37
CA ARG A 125 -2.59 -9.80 10.56
C ARG A 125 -2.26 -9.48 9.12
N PHE A 126 -2.77 -8.36 8.60
CA PHE A 126 -2.68 -8.01 7.20
C PHE A 126 -2.09 -6.61 7.00
N TRP A 127 -1.10 -6.54 6.13
CA TRP A 127 -0.67 -5.31 5.47
C TRP A 127 -1.51 -5.14 4.22
N PHE A 128 -2.32 -4.08 4.14
CA PHE A 128 -3.13 -3.84 2.97
C PHE A 128 -3.06 -2.38 2.53
N LEU A 129 -3.11 -2.24 1.21
CA LEU A 129 -3.33 -0.98 0.56
C LEU A 129 -4.21 -1.20 -0.66
N THR A 130 -5.25 -0.40 -0.83
CA THR A 130 -6.06 -0.43 -2.05
C THR A 130 -6.18 0.98 -2.60
N PHE A 131 -6.15 1.11 -3.92
CA PHE A 131 -6.44 2.35 -4.64
C PHE A 131 -7.31 2.00 -5.84
N ASP A 132 -8.47 2.65 -5.94
CA ASP A 132 -9.52 2.32 -6.92
C ASP A 132 -9.31 2.92 -8.33
N GLY A 133 -8.19 3.59 -8.55
CA GLY A 133 -7.87 4.19 -9.85
C GLY A 133 -8.76 5.38 -10.25
N ALA A 134 -9.66 5.84 -9.39
CA ALA A 134 -10.66 6.87 -9.68
C ALA A 134 -11.54 6.56 -10.91
N GLY A 135 -11.91 5.29 -11.09
CA GLY A 135 -12.71 4.84 -12.23
C GLY A 135 -11.90 4.66 -13.52
N ASP A 136 -10.57 4.71 -13.44
CA ASP A 136 -9.68 4.23 -14.49
C ASP A 136 -9.05 2.90 -14.05
N ASP A 137 -9.52 1.84 -14.69
CA ASP A 137 -9.12 0.46 -14.39
C ASP A 137 -7.61 0.23 -14.51
N GLU A 138 -6.93 0.91 -15.44
CA GLU A 138 -5.46 0.81 -15.60
C GLU A 138 -4.69 1.44 -14.43
N ARG A 139 -5.40 2.22 -13.59
CA ARG A 139 -4.85 2.91 -12.44
C ARG A 139 -5.09 2.18 -11.13
N THR A 140 -5.90 1.13 -11.14
CA THR A 140 -6.30 0.37 -9.95
C THR A 140 -5.16 -0.48 -9.42
N ARG A 141 -4.94 -0.47 -8.09
CA ARG A 141 -3.84 -1.21 -7.45
C ARG A 141 -4.19 -1.68 -6.04
N ALA A 142 -3.87 -2.94 -5.72
CA ALA A 142 -3.90 -3.43 -4.34
C ALA A 142 -2.79 -4.43 -4.01
N PRO A 143 -1.82 -4.06 -3.16
CA PRO A 143 -1.04 -5.02 -2.41
C PRO A 143 -1.79 -5.49 -1.16
N LEU A 144 -1.86 -6.80 -1.00
CA LEU A 144 -2.35 -7.45 0.21
C LEU A 144 -1.33 -8.46 0.69
N ALA A 145 -0.80 -8.28 1.89
CA ALA A 145 0.15 -9.19 2.52
C ALA A 145 -0.36 -9.66 3.88
N ARG A 146 -0.16 -10.93 4.20
CA ARG A 146 -0.42 -11.48 5.53
C ARG A 146 0.90 -11.67 6.28
N GLN A 147 0.96 -11.19 7.51
CA GLN A 147 2.07 -11.44 8.42
C GLN A 147 2.12 -12.93 8.81
N ARG A 148 3.34 -13.45 8.92
CA ARG A 148 3.67 -14.80 9.41
C ARG A 148 4.40 -14.68 10.74
N ASP A 149 4.42 -15.77 11.49
CA ASP A 149 4.86 -15.82 12.90
C ASP A 149 6.34 -15.42 13.11
N ASP A 150 7.11 -15.32 12.03
CA ASP A 150 8.53 -14.99 11.97
C ASP A 150 8.81 -13.54 11.51
N GLY A 151 7.78 -12.68 11.41
CA GLY A 151 7.91 -11.30 10.97
C GLY A 151 8.02 -11.12 9.45
N TRP A 152 7.88 -12.21 8.70
CA TRP A 152 7.83 -12.20 7.25
C TRP A 152 6.40 -12.05 6.75
N TYR A 153 6.26 -11.52 5.54
CA TYR A 153 4.99 -11.27 4.91
C TYR A 153 4.90 -12.06 3.60
N SER A 154 3.78 -12.73 3.39
CA SER A 154 3.47 -13.34 2.10
C SER A 154 2.14 -12.82 1.62
N GLY A 155 2.05 -12.52 0.34
CA GLY A 155 0.92 -11.76 -0.17
C GLY A 155 0.76 -11.87 -1.65
N PHE A 156 -0.14 -11.03 -2.13
CA PHE A 156 -0.57 -10.95 -3.49
C PHE A 156 -0.59 -9.48 -3.89
N TRP A 157 -0.14 -9.22 -5.11
CA TRP A 157 -0.22 -7.92 -5.74
C TRP A 157 -1.16 -8.03 -6.93
N THR A 158 -2.11 -7.12 -7.04
CA THR A 158 -3.03 -7.10 -8.17
C THR A 158 -3.33 -5.71 -8.66
N TYR A 159 -3.58 -5.62 -9.96
CA TYR A 159 -4.13 -4.45 -10.65
C TYR A 159 -5.49 -4.74 -11.26
N ASP A 160 -5.97 -5.98 -11.15
CA ASP A 160 -7.28 -6.38 -11.64
C ASP A 160 -8.37 -5.58 -10.89
N PRO A 161 -9.13 -4.73 -11.59
CA PRO A 161 -10.07 -3.80 -10.94
C PRO A 161 -11.13 -4.51 -10.12
N ASP A 162 -11.63 -5.66 -10.60
CA ASP A 162 -12.63 -6.47 -9.92
C ASP A 162 -12.07 -7.01 -8.60
N THR A 163 -10.85 -7.57 -8.63
CA THR A 163 -10.19 -8.07 -7.43
C THR A 163 -9.87 -6.96 -6.44
N VAL A 164 -9.44 -5.78 -6.90
CA VAL A 164 -9.19 -4.64 -6.02
C VAL A 164 -10.49 -4.14 -5.38
N ALA A 165 -11.57 -4.07 -6.15
CA ALA A 165 -12.90 -3.70 -5.64
C ALA A 165 -13.38 -4.69 -4.57
N ASP A 166 -13.21 -5.99 -4.79
CA ASP A 166 -13.56 -7.04 -3.82
C ASP A 166 -12.75 -6.93 -2.52
N ILE A 167 -11.43 -6.69 -2.62
CA ILE A 167 -10.56 -6.48 -1.46
C ILE A 167 -11.00 -5.22 -0.69
N ALA A 168 -11.22 -4.10 -1.38
CA ALA A 168 -11.65 -2.85 -0.77
C ALA A 168 -13.02 -3.01 -0.07
N ALA A 169 -13.98 -3.68 -0.72
CA ALA A 169 -15.29 -3.98 -0.14
C ALA A 169 -15.16 -4.83 1.12
N ARG A 170 -14.25 -5.81 1.11
CA ARG A 170 -13.99 -6.66 2.27
C ARG A 170 -13.36 -5.89 3.43
N ILE A 171 -12.37 -5.04 3.17
CA ILE A 171 -11.76 -4.16 4.19
C ILE A 171 -12.83 -3.29 4.86
N ARG A 172 -13.70 -2.65 4.05
CA ARG A 172 -14.80 -1.80 4.55
C ARG A 172 -15.85 -2.56 5.36
N ALA A 173 -15.98 -3.87 5.16
CA ALA A 173 -16.92 -4.68 5.91
C ALA A 173 -16.42 -4.98 7.34
N PHE A 174 -15.10 -4.96 7.58
CA PHE A 174 -14.53 -5.23 8.90
C PHE A 174 -14.35 -3.97 9.77
N GLY A 175 -14.15 -2.80 9.16
CA GLY A 175 -14.04 -1.53 9.89
C GLY A 175 -15.38 -0.92 10.36
N ARG A 176 -16.43 -1.74 10.52
CA ARG A 176 -17.78 -1.32 10.94
C ARG A 176 -18.17 -1.86 12.30
#